data_AF-A0A6B0WEN8-F1
#
_entry.id   AF-A0A6B0WEN8-F1
#
_cell.length_a   1.000
_cell.length_b   1.000
_cell.length_c   1.000
_cell.angle_alpha   90.00
_cell.angle_beta   90.00
_cell.angle_gamma   90.00
#
_symmetry.space_group_name_H-M   'P 1'
#
loop_
_entity.id
_entity.type
_entity.pdbx_description
1 polymer ?
#
loop_
_entity_poly.entity_id
_entity_poly.type
_entity_poly.pdbx_seq_one_letter_code
_entity_poly.pdbx_strand_id
1 'polypeptide(L)'
;MSEADLDQVVAVLDVFHWLQPQLLLLLAALAEAHEAPSVGGQGRPEPREPSEREQAHIDTTVELAPADAGMLPEVPAELQLDSPPDLYRAIAVWPSYFDAVWDELQHLVAYPLFRQRGRALYFYARSSSRFLAVPLRADEAALRESGMRPYAIAEARDAVDRALPAVATMMMHCTAMRVGLGLREREVVGDA
;
A
#
# COMPACT_ATOMS: atom_id res chain seq x y z
N MET A 1 -15.46 21.29 -6.74
CA MET A 1 -15.10 20.06 -7.45
C MET A 1 -16.29 19.62 -8.28
N SER A 2 -16.09 19.25 -9.54
CA SER A 2 -17.15 18.76 -10.43
C SER A 2 -17.45 17.26 -10.19
N GLU A 3 -18.54 16.76 -10.76
CA GLU A 3 -18.85 15.32 -10.75
C GLU A 3 -17.78 14.51 -11.50
N ALA A 4 -17.30 15.02 -12.63
CA ALA A 4 -16.22 14.37 -13.40
C ALA A 4 -14.89 14.33 -12.62
N ASP A 5 -14.62 15.31 -11.76
CA ASP A 5 -13.43 15.28 -10.87
C ASP A 5 -13.60 14.22 -9.78
N LEU A 6 -14.81 14.08 -9.21
CA LEU A 6 -15.13 13.07 -8.21
C LEU A 6 -14.96 11.66 -8.80
N ASP A 7 -15.45 11.42 -10.00
CA ASP A 7 -15.30 10.12 -10.68
C ASP A 7 -13.81 9.77 -10.88
N GLN A 8 -12.97 10.74 -11.21
CA GLN A 8 -11.53 10.54 -11.34
C GLN A 8 -10.85 10.26 -9.99
N VAL A 9 -11.23 10.98 -8.93
CA VAL A 9 -10.75 10.70 -7.57
C VAL A 9 -11.10 9.26 -7.17
N VAL A 10 -12.32 8.82 -7.45
CA VAL A 10 -12.76 7.44 -7.18
C VAL A 10 -11.91 6.43 -7.93
N ALA A 11 -11.72 6.61 -9.24
CA ALA A 11 -10.88 5.73 -10.04
C ALA A 11 -9.45 5.63 -9.49
N VAL A 12 -8.84 6.75 -9.11
CA VAL A 12 -7.51 6.77 -8.49
C VAL A 12 -7.50 6.03 -7.14
N LEU A 13 -8.48 6.27 -6.27
CA LEU A 13 -8.59 5.57 -5.00
C LEU A 13 -8.79 4.07 -5.17
N ASP A 14 -9.56 3.64 -6.17
CA ASP A 14 -9.78 2.22 -6.44
C ASP A 14 -8.49 1.53 -6.90
N VAL A 15 -7.65 2.20 -7.71
CA VAL A 15 -6.30 1.70 -8.04
C VAL A 15 -5.48 1.45 -6.79
N PHE A 16 -5.41 2.42 -5.87
CA PHE A 16 -4.66 2.24 -4.61
C PHE A 16 -5.27 1.15 -3.74
N HIS A 17 -6.60 1.09 -3.63
CA HIS A 17 -7.30 0.10 -2.82
C HIS A 17 -7.17 -1.32 -3.37
N TRP A 18 -6.98 -1.46 -4.69
CA TRP A 18 -6.66 -2.71 -5.36
C TRP A 18 -5.18 -3.10 -5.21
N LEU A 19 -4.26 -2.14 -5.38
CA LEU A 19 -2.81 -2.40 -5.43
C LEU A 19 -2.17 -2.58 -4.03
N GLN A 20 -2.52 -1.73 -3.07
CA GLN A 20 -1.84 -1.69 -1.77
C GLN A 20 -1.90 -3.01 -0.99
N PRO A 21 -3.00 -3.80 -0.98
CA PRO A 21 -3.00 -5.12 -0.36
C PRO A 21 -1.98 -6.09 -0.96
N GLN A 22 -1.75 -6.00 -2.27
CA GLN A 22 -0.78 -6.83 -2.99
C GLN A 22 0.65 -6.42 -2.62
N LEU A 23 0.91 -5.11 -2.57
CA LEU A 23 2.19 -4.56 -2.10
C LEU A 23 2.46 -4.94 -0.65
N LEU A 24 1.45 -4.86 0.23
CA LEU A 24 1.59 -5.27 1.63
C LEU A 24 1.95 -6.75 1.76
N LEU A 25 1.37 -7.62 0.94
CA LEU A 25 1.69 -9.05 0.91
C LEU A 25 3.13 -9.30 0.46
N LEU A 26 3.61 -8.59 -0.56
CA LEU A 26 4.99 -8.68 -1.05
C LEU A 26 6.00 -8.21 0.00
N LEU A 27 5.74 -7.05 0.62
CA LEU A 27 6.59 -6.53 1.69
C LEU A 27 6.61 -7.49 2.90
N ALA A 28 5.47 -8.06 3.27
CA ALA A 28 5.41 -9.02 4.36
C ALA A 28 6.20 -10.30 4.04
N ALA A 29 6.12 -10.78 2.79
CA ALA A 29 6.90 -11.93 2.35
C ALA A 29 8.41 -11.65 2.34
N LEU A 30 8.82 -10.45 1.92
CA LEU A 30 10.23 -10.01 1.98
C LEU A 30 10.73 -9.97 3.42
N ALA A 31 9.96 -9.37 4.34
CA ALA A 31 10.29 -9.31 5.76
C ALA A 31 10.44 -10.72 6.36
N GLU A 32 9.50 -11.62 6.08
CA GLU A 32 9.55 -13.02 6.53
C GLU A 32 10.74 -13.78 5.93
N ALA A 33 11.04 -13.55 4.65
CA ALA A 33 12.11 -14.25 3.94
C ALA A 33 13.51 -13.83 4.43
N HIS A 34 13.63 -12.74 5.19
CA HIS A 34 14.87 -12.39 5.88
C HIS A 34 15.14 -13.27 7.11
N GLU A 35 14.08 -13.78 7.75
CA GLU A 35 14.13 -14.57 8.99
C GLU A 35 14.01 -16.09 8.71
N ALA A 36 13.52 -16.46 7.53
CA ALA A 36 13.31 -17.84 7.11
C ALA A 36 14.05 -18.18 5.81
N PRO A 37 14.53 -19.43 5.62
CA PRO A 37 15.21 -19.83 4.38
C PRO A 37 14.35 -19.71 3.11
N SER A 38 13.02 -19.73 3.26
CA SER A 38 12.07 -19.52 2.18
C SER A 38 10.67 -19.18 2.70
N VAL A 39 9.92 -18.38 1.94
CA VAL A 39 8.52 -18.00 2.19
C VAL A 39 7.70 -18.17 0.91
N GLY A 40 6.49 -18.71 1.00
CA GLY A 40 5.63 -18.93 -0.16
C GLY A 40 5.63 -20.39 -0.64
N GLY A 41 5.21 -20.61 -1.88
CA GLY A 41 5.12 -21.92 -2.54
C GLY A 41 3.82 -22.68 -2.30
N GLN A 42 2.86 -22.14 -1.54
CA GLN A 42 1.55 -22.77 -1.32
C GLN A 42 0.44 -22.20 -2.22
N GLY A 43 0.75 -21.18 -3.02
CA GLY A 43 -0.18 -20.58 -3.98
C GLY A 43 -0.31 -21.37 -5.28
N ARG A 44 -1.24 -20.96 -6.14
CA ARG A 44 -1.39 -21.50 -7.49
C ARG A 44 -0.38 -20.83 -8.43
N PRO A 45 0.51 -21.59 -9.10
CA PRO A 45 1.52 -21.04 -9.99
C PRO A 45 0.96 -20.52 -11.32
N GLU A 46 -0.24 -20.97 -11.71
CA GLU A 46 -0.86 -20.55 -12.96
C GLU A 46 -1.23 -19.05 -12.88
N PRO A 47 -0.75 -18.22 -13.82
CA PRO A 47 -1.23 -16.85 -13.94
C PRO A 47 -2.74 -16.86 -14.12
N ARG A 48 -3.44 -15.99 -13.38
CA ARG A 48 -4.85 -15.72 -13.61
C ARG A 48 -5.00 -14.61 -14.65
N GLU A 49 -6.05 -14.70 -15.45
CA GLU A 49 -6.46 -13.56 -16.28
C GLU A 49 -7.02 -12.45 -15.38
N PRO A 50 -6.69 -11.17 -15.65
CA PRO A 50 -7.35 -10.05 -14.99
C PRO A 50 -8.84 -10.02 -15.34
N SER A 51 -9.69 -9.71 -14.36
CA SER A 51 -11.09 -9.36 -14.63
C SER A 51 -11.19 -8.01 -15.33
N GLU A 52 -12.36 -7.69 -15.91
CA GLU A 52 -12.60 -6.38 -16.55
C GLU A 52 -12.35 -5.21 -15.58
N ARG A 53 -12.73 -5.37 -14.30
CA ARG A 53 -12.51 -4.36 -13.25
C ARG A 53 -11.02 -4.15 -12.96
N GLU A 54 -10.25 -5.23 -12.94
CA GLU A 54 -8.80 -5.13 -12.73
C GLU A 54 -8.08 -4.57 -13.95
N GLN A 55 -8.56 -4.89 -15.16
CA GLN A 55 -8.06 -4.29 -16.38
C GLN A 55 -8.30 -2.77 -16.37
N ALA A 56 -9.48 -2.31 -15.94
CA ALA A 56 -9.76 -0.89 -15.76
C ALA A 56 -8.78 -0.21 -14.77
N HIS A 57 -8.42 -0.88 -13.68
CA HIS A 57 -7.41 -0.36 -12.74
C HIS A 57 -6.02 -0.28 -13.37
N ILE A 58 -5.63 -1.28 -14.17
CA ILE A 58 -4.35 -1.29 -14.90
C ILE A 58 -4.28 -0.15 -15.92
N ASP A 59 -5.39 0.13 -16.60
CA ASP A 59 -5.47 1.16 -17.64
C ASP A 59 -5.64 2.58 -17.07
N THR A 60 -5.88 2.71 -15.76
CA THR A 60 -6.07 4.00 -15.08
C THR A 60 -4.73 4.72 -14.93
N THR A 61 -4.63 5.92 -15.49
CA THR A 61 -3.46 6.79 -15.30
C THR A 61 -3.53 7.47 -13.94
N VAL A 62 -2.49 7.31 -13.11
CA VAL A 62 -2.35 8.03 -11.84
C VAL A 62 -1.31 9.14 -12.00
N GLU A 63 -1.77 10.38 -11.96
CA GLU A 63 -0.90 11.56 -11.87
C GLU A 63 -0.45 11.76 -10.41
N LEU A 64 0.81 12.14 -10.20
CA LEU A 64 1.36 12.45 -8.88
C LEU A 64 1.78 13.91 -8.81
N ALA A 65 1.17 14.67 -7.91
CA ALA A 65 1.59 16.04 -7.65
C ALA A 65 3.07 16.10 -7.18
N PRO A 66 3.76 17.25 -7.40
CA PRO A 66 5.04 17.52 -6.79
C PRO A 66 4.97 17.38 -5.26
N ALA A 67 6.03 16.86 -4.64
CA ALA A 67 6.04 16.59 -3.20
C ALA A 67 5.91 17.85 -2.33
N ASP A 68 6.16 19.03 -2.89
CA ASP A 68 6.05 20.35 -2.28
C ASP A 68 4.73 21.07 -2.58
N ALA A 69 3.77 20.40 -3.26
CA ALA A 69 2.49 21.01 -3.60
C ALA A 69 1.52 21.06 -2.40
N GLY A 70 0.95 22.24 -2.16
CA GLY A 70 -0.09 22.45 -1.15
C GLY A 70 0.34 21.97 0.24
N MET A 71 -0.50 21.15 0.87
CA MET A 71 -0.29 20.59 2.21
C MET A 71 0.53 19.29 2.22
N LEU A 72 1.04 18.80 1.08
CA LEU A 72 1.83 17.58 1.03
C LEU A 72 3.05 17.58 1.96
N PRO A 73 3.78 18.69 2.18
CA PRO A 73 4.90 18.72 3.12
C PRO A 73 4.54 18.42 4.57
N GLU A 74 3.27 18.59 4.97
CA GLU A 74 2.80 18.33 6.34
C GLU A 74 2.55 16.83 6.59
N VAL A 75 2.11 16.11 5.57
CA VAL A 75 1.78 14.68 5.62
C VAL A 75 2.91 13.81 6.18
N PRO A 76 4.16 13.87 5.67
CA PRO A 76 5.24 13.03 6.19
C PRO A 76 5.57 13.36 7.65
N ALA A 77 5.46 14.62 8.08
CA ALA A 77 5.74 15.00 9.47
C ALA A 77 4.73 14.37 10.44
N GLU A 78 3.43 14.45 10.13
CA GLU A 78 2.37 13.86 10.95
C GLU A 78 2.41 12.33 10.97
N LEU A 79 2.77 11.71 9.83
CA LEU A 79 2.83 10.25 9.71
C LEU A 79 4.20 9.67 10.06
N GLN A 80 5.19 10.50 10.42
CA GLN A 80 6.57 10.10 10.71
C GLN A 80 7.22 9.33 9.54
N LEU A 81 7.07 9.87 8.33
CA LEU A 81 7.60 9.31 7.09
C LEU A 81 8.72 10.21 6.52
N ASP A 82 9.57 9.63 5.68
CA ASP A 82 10.67 10.35 5.03
C ASP A 82 10.17 11.23 3.86
N SER A 83 9.03 10.89 3.25
CA SER A 83 8.47 11.59 2.10
C SER A 83 6.93 11.45 2.02
N PRO A 84 6.24 12.35 1.29
CA PRO A 84 4.79 12.23 1.08
C PRO A 84 4.44 10.94 0.33
N PRO A 85 3.52 10.10 0.85
CA PRO A 85 3.10 8.87 0.19
C PRO A 85 2.42 9.12 -1.17
N ASP A 86 2.59 8.20 -2.11
CA ASP A 86 2.01 8.32 -3.46
C ASP A 86 0.48 8.46 -3.44
N LEU A 87 -0.21 7.84 -2.47
CA LEU A 87 -1.65 8.04 -2.26
C LEU A 87 -1.98 9.52 -2.10
N TYR A 88 -1.27 10.23 -1.23
CA TYR A 88 -1.51 11.64 -0.99
C TYR A 88 -1.07 12.50 -2.16
N ARG A 89 0.05 12.17 -2.80
CA ARG A 89 0.51 12.87 -4.00
C ARG A 89 -0.49 12.76 -5.16
N ALA A 90 -1.15 11.61 -5.29
CA ALA A 90 -2.20 11.41 -6.28
C ALA A 90 -3.47 12.22 -5.96
N ILE A 91 -3.85 12.27 -4.68
CA ILE A 91 -5.02 13.03 -4.23
C ILE A 91 -4.79 14.55 -4.28
N ALA A 92 -3.56 15.01 -4.08
CA ALA A 92 -3.18 16.43 -4.14
C ALA A 92 -3.35 17.07 -5.53
N VAL A 93 -3.58 16.28 -6.58
CA VAL A 93 -4.03 16.77 -7.90
C VAL A 93 -5.39 17.50 -7.80
N TRP A 94 -6.20 17.17 -6.79
CA TRP A 94 -7.45 17.87 -6.45
C TRP A 94 -7.35 18.55 -5.08
N PRO A 95 -6.73 19.75 -4.97
CA PRO A 95 -6.44 20.40 -3.70
C PRO A 95 -7.65 20.53 -2.78
N SER A 96 -8.81 20.96 -3.30
CA SER A 96 -10.02 21.11 -2.47
C SER A 96 -10.51 19.81 -1.84
N TYR A 97 -10.27 18.67 -2.49
CA TYR A 97 -10.60 17.36 -1.93
C TYR A 97 -9.52 16.91 -0.94
N PHE A 98 -8.24 17.12 -1.29
CA PHE A 98 -7.13 16.81 -0.40
C PHE A 98 -7.23 17.56 0.94
N ASP A 99 -7.49 18.86 0.91
CA ASP A 99 -7.65 19.70 2.11
C ASP A 99 -8.75 19.13 3.01
N ALA A 100 -9.94 18.88 2.45
CA ALA A 100 -11.09 18.36 3.19
C ALA A 100 -10.85 16.98 3.80
N VAL A 101 -10.12 16.12 3.09
CA VAL A 101 -9.80 14.76 3.57
C VAL A 101 -8.69 14.80 4.62
N TRP A 102 -7.67 15.65 4.45
CA TRP A 102 -6.55 15.71 5.37
C TRP A 102 -6.95 16.26 6.74
N ASP A 103 -7.86 17.24 6.78
CA ASP A 103 -8.45 17.76 8.02
C ASP A 103 -9.02 16.64 8.91
N GLU A 104 -9.59 15.60 8.32
CA GLU A 104 -10.13 14.46 9.06
C GLU A 104 -9.09 13.35 9.29
N LEU A 105 -8.32 12.99 8.26
CA LEU A 105 -7.44 11.81 8.32
C LEU A 105 -6.22 12.01 9.19
N GLN A 106 -5.68 13.24 9.31
CA GLN A 106 -4.51 13.51 10.13
C GLN A 106 -4.71 13.07 11.59
N HIS A 107 -5.95 13.08 12.07
CA HIS A 107 -6.28 12.69 13.44
C HIS A 107 -6.42 11.17 13.61
N LEU A 108 -6.58 10.38 12.54
CA LEU A 108 -6.85 8.94 12.63
C LEU A 108 -5.74 8.15 13.36
N VAL A 109 -4.49 8.59 13.23
CA VAL A 109 -3.34 7.96 13.92
C VAL A 109 -3.48 7.98 15.45
N ALA A 110 -4.20 8.96 16.01
CA ALA A 110 -4.45 9.06 17.44
C ALA A 110 -5.45 8.01 17.94
N TYR A 111 -6.33 7.49 17.07
CA TYR A 111 -7.41 6.57 17.46
C TYR A 111 -6.89 5.13 17.68
N PRO A 112 -7.10 4.53 18.87
CA PRO A 112 -6.58 3.20 19.19
C PRO A 112 -7.05 2.10 18.24
N LEU A 113 -8.33 2.12 17.82
CA LEU A 113 -8.88 1.12 16.91
C LEU A 113 -8.23 1.18 15.53
N PHE A 114 -7.91 2.38 15.04
CA PHE A 114 -7.24 2.57 13.76
C PHE A 114 -5.84 1.93 13.79
N ARG A 115 -5.04 2.22 14.82
CA ARG A 115 -3.73 1.60 15.03
C ARG A 115 -3.81 0.08 15.18
N GLN A 116 -4.80 -0.41 15.93
CA GLN A 116 -5.02 -1.84 16.10
C GLN A 116 -5.32 -2.54 14.77
N ARG A 117 -6.17 -1.93 13.92
CA ARG A 117 -6.52 -2.46 12.61
C ARG A 117 -5.34 -2.43 11.63
N GLY A 118 -4.59 -1.34 11.59
CA GLY A 118 -3.34 -1.26 10.81
C GLY A 118 -2.34 -2.34 11.21
N ARG A 119 -2.13 -2.55 12.53
CA ARG A 119 -1.29 -3.64 13.04
C ARG A 119 -1.85 -5.03 12.72
N ALA A 120 -3.16 -5.20 12.70
CA ALA A 120 -3.77 -6.47 12.31
C ALA A 120 -3.50 -6.79 10.83
N LEU A 121 -3.57 -5.80 9.93
CA LEU A 121 -3.24 -5.97 8.51
C LEU A 121 -1.82 -6.51 8.32
N TYR A 122 -0.86 -5.98 9.09
CA TYR A 122 0.52 -6.49 9.11
C TYR A 122 0.58 -8.00 9.43
N PHE A 123 -0.08 -8.45 10.50
CA PHE A 123 -0.05 -9.87 10.87
C PHE A 123 -0.79 -10.74 9.85
N TYR A 124 -1.89 -10.25 9.29
CA TYR A 124 -2.61 -10.95 8.23
C TYR A 124 -1.74 -11.12 6.99
N ALA A 125 -1.03 -10.07 6.57
CA ALA A 125 -0.12 -10.14 5.43
C ALA A 125 1.04 -11.10 5.67
N ARG A 126 1.69 -11.04 6.85
CA ARG A 126 2.74 -11.99 7.26
C ARG A 126 2.24 -13.44 7.20
N SER A 127 1.09 -13.73 7.81
CA SER A 127 0.50 -15.07 7.79
C SER A 127 0.08 -15.55 6.39
N SER A 128 -0.29 -14.61 5.51
CA SER A 128 -0.74 -14.91 4.15
C SER A 128 0.41 -15.07 3.16
N SER A 129 1.61 -14.57 3.48
CA SER A 129 2.79 -14.64 2.61
C SER A 129 3.17 -16.07 2.19
N ARG A 130 2.85 -17.07 3.02
CA ARG A 130 3.03 -18.49 2.69
C ARG A 130 2.26 -18.94 1.45
N PHE A 131 1.19 -18.23 1.07
CA PHE A 131 0.35 -18.53 -0.08
C PHE A 131 0.81 -17.83 -1.37
N LEU A 132 1.96 -17.15 -1.36
CA LEU A 132 2.61 -16.76 -2.62
C LEU A 132 2.85 -18.00 -3.48
N ALA A 133 2.63 -17.86 -4.79
CA ALA A 133 2.74 -18.97 -5.72
C ALA A 133 4.20 -19.43 -5.89
N VAL A 134 5.12 -18.47 -6.01
CA VAL A 134 6.55 -18.72 -6.15
C VAL A 134 7.23 -18.52 -4.81
N PRO A 135 8.03 -19.48 -4.32
CA PRO A 135 8.78 -19.31 -3.09
C PRO A 135 9.84 -18.22 -3.25
N LEU A 136 9.84 -17.28 -2.30
CA LEU A 136 10.84 -16.23 -2.16
C LEU A 136 11.97 -16.72 -1.24
N ARG A 137 13.21 -16.41 -1.61
CA ARG A 137 14.42 -16.66 -0.80
C ARG A 137 15.18 -15.35 -0.72
N ALA A 138 15.17 -14.72 0.45
CA ALA A 138 15.80 -13.42 0.68
C ALA A 138 16.52 -13.38 2.04
N ASP A 139 16.94 -14.54 2.54
CA ASP A 139 17.77 -14.62 3.73
C ASP A 139 19.19 -14.10 3.41
N GLU A 140 19.99 -13.83 4.44
CA GLU A 140 21.30 -13.22 4.25
C GLU A 140 22.25 -14.05 3.38
N ALA A 141 22.17 -15.39 3.47
CA ALA A 141 23.00 -16.27 2.66
C ALA A 141 22.57 -16.20 1.20
N ALA A 142 21.26 -16.32 0.92
CA ALA A 142 20.71 -16.21 -0.43
C ALA A 142 21.03 -14.85 -1.10
N LEU A 143 20.94 -13.74 -0.36
CA LEU A 143 21.27 -12.41 -0.89
C LEU A 143 22.79 -12.22 -1.12
N ARG A 144 23.64 -12.81 -0.28
CA ARG A 144 25.10 -12.80 -0.53
C ARG A 144 25.48 -13.66 -1.71
N GLU A 145 24.86 -14.82 -1.88
CA GLU A 145 25.05 -15.71 -3.03
C GLU A 145 24.65 -15.02 -4.35
N SER A 146 23.66 -14.11 -4.33
CA SER A 146 23.30 -13.29 -5.49
C SER A 146 24.23 -12.10 -5.73
N GLY A 147 25.26 -11.92 -4.90
CA GLY A 147 26.28 -10.87 -5.04
C GLY A 147 25.97 -9.57 -4.30
N MET A 148 24.93 -9.52 -3.45
CA MET A 148 24.64 -8.32 -2.67
C MET A 148 25.69 -8.09 -1.58
N ARG A 149 26.09 -6.83 -1.41
CA ARG A 149 27.02 -6.40 -0.37
C ARG A 149 26.30 -6.32 0.99
N PRO A 150 26.97 -6.59 2.12
CA PRO A 150 26.33 -6.57 3.44
C PRO A 150 25.58 -5.28 3.77
N TYR A 151 26.12 -4.12 3.38
CA TYR A 151 25.46 -2.84 3.63
C TYR A 151 24.17 -2.69 2.82
N ALA A 152 24.14 -3.17 1.57
CA ALA A 152 22.95 -3.09 0.71
C ALA A 152 21.85 -4.03 1.22
N ILE A 153 22.22 -5.17 1.81
CA ILE A 153 21.27 -6.07 2.48
C ILE A 153 20.66 -5.38 3.70
N ALA A 154 21.46 -4.69 4.51
CA ALA A 154 20.96 -3.94 5.66
C ALA A 154 20.02 -2.79 5.23
N GLU A 155 20.40 -2.00 4.21
CA GLU A 155 19.55 -0.94 3.66
C GLU A 155 18.22 -1.48 3.11
N ALA A 156 18.24 -2.62 2.42
CA ALA A 156 17.02 -3.24 1.91
C ALA A 156 16.08 -3.72 3.03
N ARG A 157 16.64 -4.32 4.08
CA ARG A 157 15.89 -4.74 5.28
C ARG A 157 15.22 -3.54 5.95
N ASP A 158 16.00 -2.50 6.22
CA ASP A 158 15.51 -1.27 6.84
C ASP A 158 14.42 -0.60 5.98
N ALA A 159 14.55 -0.63 4.66
CA ALA A 159 13.55 -0.11 3.74
C ALA A 159 12.23 -0.91 3.80
N VAL A 160 12.30 -2.25 3.82
CA VAL A 160 11.11 -3.11 3.97
C VAL A 160 10.44 -2.89 5.31
N ASP A 161 11.21 -2.83 6.40
CA ASP A 161 10.69 -2.64 7.76
C ASP A 161 10.00 -1.29 7.95
N ARG A 162 10.51 -0.22 7.31
CA ARG A 162 9.83 1.09 7.29
C ARG A 162 8.59 1.09 6.39
N ALA A 163 8.68 0.48 5.20
CA ALA A 163 7.59 0.49 4.22
C ALA A 163 6.35 -0.28 4.69
N LEU A 164 6.54 -1.39 5.38
CA LEU A 164 5.45 -2.29 5.77
C LEU A 164 4.35 -1.63 6.64
N PRO A 165 4.66 -0.99 7.79
CA PRO A 165 3.67 -0.25 8.56
C PRO A 165 3.12 0.98 7.82
N ALA A 166 3.94 1.63 6.98
CA ALA A 166 3.50 2.77 6.18
C ALA A 166 2.42 2.35 5.17
N VAL A 167 2.63 1.26 4.42
CA VAL A 167 1.65 0.72 3.46
C VAL A 167 0.37 0.27 4.17
N ALA A 168 0.46 -0.39 5.33
CA ALA A 168 -0.72 -0.75 6.11
C ALA A 168 -1.53 0.50 6.55
N THR A 169 -0.85 1.59 6.90
CA THR A 169 -1.49 2.88 7.22
C THR A 169 -2.14 3.49 5.98
N MET A 170 -1.46 3.45 4.82
CA MET A 170 -1.99 3.98 3.56
C MET A 170 -3.23 3.20 3.09
N MET A 171 -3.27 1.89 3.29
CA MET A 171 -4.48 1.08 3.06
C MET A 171 -5.65 1.59 3.88
N MET A 172 -5.44 1.83 5.17
CA MET A 172 -6.49 2.31 6.06
C MET A 172 -6.96 3.72 5.68
N HIS A 173 -6.05 4.62 5.28
CA HIS A 173 -6.39 5.96 4.79
C HIS A 173 -7.15 5.91 3.46
N CYS A 174 -6.69 5.10 2.51
CA CYS A 174 -7.40 4.90 1.24
C CYS A 174 -8.82 4.37 1.47
N THR A 175 -8.99 3.36 2.34
CA THR A 175 -10.31 2.87 2.72
C THR A 175 -11.17 3.96 3.37
N ALA A 176 -10.60 4.80 4.26
CA ALA A 176 -11.33 5.89 4.89
C ALA A 176 -11.80 6.94 3.86
N MET A 177 -10.96 7.30 2.90
CA MET A 177 -11.31 8.20 1.78
C MET A 177 -12.48 7.64 0.97
N ARG A 178 -12.39 6.36 0.57
CA ARG A 178 -13.46 5.67 -0.19
C ARG A 178 -14.77 5.65 0.60
N VAL A 179 -14.73 5.32 1.88
CA VAL A 179 -15.92 5.33 2.75
C VAL A 179 -16.51 6.75 2.89
N GLY A 180 -15.66 7.77 2.96
CA GLY A 180 -16.09 9.18 2.98
C GLY A 180 -16.83 9.60 1.71
N LEU A 181 -16.49 9.01 0.56
CA LEU A 181 -17.20 9.16 -0.71
C LEU A 181 -18.45 8.25 -0.83
N GLY A 182 -18.78 7.48 0.20
CA GLY A 182 -19.92 6.56 0.21
C GLY A 182 -19.65 5.19 -0.42
N LEU A 183 -18.40 4.90 -0.83
CA LEU A 183 -18.00 3.64 -1.44
C LEU A 183 -17.72 2.59 -0.36
N ARG A 184 -18.41 1.44 -0.45
CA ARG A 184 -18.28 0.34 0.52
C ARG A 184 -17.88 -0.99 -0.10
N GLU A 185 -17.78 -1.03 -1.42
CA GLU A 185 -17.39 -2.22 -2.17
C GLU A 185 -15.89 -2.52 -2.00
N ARG A 186 -15.54 -3.81 -2.07
CA ARG A 186 -14.17 -4.27 -1.93
C ARG A 186 -13.54 -4.47 -3.31
N GLU A 187 -12.37 -3.89 -3.55
CA GLU A 187 -11.66 -4.03 -4.83
C GLU A 187 -10.97 -5.39 -5.03
N VAL A 188 -10.62 -6.09 -3.96
CA VAL A 188 -9.78 -7.31 -4.03
C VAL A 188 -10.59 -8.61 -3.83
N VAL A 189 -11.82 -8.51 -3.31
CA VAL A 189 -12.70 -9.66 -3.09
C VAL A 189 -14.06 -9.31 -3.65
N GLY A 190 -14.31 -9.71 -4.90
CA GLY A 190 -15.64 -9.70 -5.51
C GLY A 190 -16.40 -10.99 -5.19
N ASP A 191 -17.72 -10.92 -5.26
CA ASP A 191 -18.57 -12.12 -5.26
C ASP A 191 -18.23 -12.95 -6.50
N ALA A 192 -17.71 -14.16 -6.27
CA ALA A 192 -17.46 -15.16 -7.30
C ALA A 192 -18.77 -15.80 -7.78
#